data_AF-A0AAU3EB02-F1
#
_entry.id   AF-A0AAU3EB02-F1
#
_cell.length_a   1.000
_cell.length_b   1.000
_cell.length_c   1.000
_cell.angle_alpha   90.00
_cell.angle_beta   90.00
_cell.angle_gamma   90.00
#
_symmetry.space_group_name_H-M   'P 1'
#
loop_
_entity.id
_entity.type
_entity.pdbx_description
1 polymer ?
#
loop_
_entity_poly.entity_id
_entity_poly.type
_entity_poly.pdbx_seq_one_letter_code
_entity_poly.pdbx_strand_id
1 'polypeptide(L)'
;MSTETTTAAGAFAQALAKLADGYPTDPEGTALVTVTVTDPGTGEQHQVPIEPGQLDWVTTLVRGELDTMRNSHPDESGYCGHCRGTGLAGDAPSWRRCPAQTRSRVGRPTS
;
A
#
# COMPACT_ATOMS: atom_id res chain seq x y z
N MET A 1 -8.59 -20.46 11.84
CA MET A 1 -7.64 -19.70 11.00
C MET A 1 -8.09 -18.24 11.00
N SER A 2 -7.80 -17.49 12.07
CA SER A 2 -8.44 -16.19 12.33
C SER A 2 -7.49 -15.13 12.90
N THR A 3 -6.21 -15.43 13.08
CA THR A 3 -5.23 -14.54 13.72
C THR A 3 -4.45 -13.65 12.73
N GLU A 4 -4.40 -14.01 11.45
CA GLU A 4 -3.67 -13.24 10.42
C GLU A 4 -4.40 -11.95 10.03
N THR A 5 -5.73 -11.95 9.99
CA THR A 5 -6.50 -10.76 9.62
C THR A 5 -6.54 -9.73 10.76
N THR A 6 -6.65 -10.21 12.01
CA THR A 6 -6.75 -9.37 13.23
C THR A 6 -5.54 -8.45 13.44
N THR A 7 -4.39 -8.78 12.85
CA THR A 7 -3.15 -8.01 12.99
C THR A 7 -2.95 -7.00 11.85
N ALA A 8 -3.59 -7.17 10.69
CA ALA A 8 -3.34 -6.35 9.52
C ALA A 8 -3.98 -4.96 9.62
N ALA A 9 -5.22 -4.85 10.10
CA ALA A 9 -5.92 -3.57 10.27
C ALA A 9 -5.18 -2.67 11.27
N GLY A 10 -4.85 -3.22 12.45
CA GLY A 10 -4.07 -2.51 13.47
C GLY A 10 -2.67 -2.14 12.99
N ALA A 11 -1.98 -3.03 12.28
CA ALA A 11 -0.66 -2.72 11.72
C ALA A 11 -0.69 -1.60 10.68
N PHE A 12 -1.70 -1.60 9.80
CA PHE A 12 -1.88 -0.53 8.81
C PHE A 12 -2.18 0.82 9.49
N ALA A 13 -3.12 0.84 10.45
CA ALA A 13 -3.42 2.05 11.21
C ALA A 13 -2.19 2.58 11.96
N GLN A 14 -1.40 1.69 12.57
CA GLN A 14 -0.16 2.09 13.24
C GLN A 14 0.88 2.66 12.26
N ALA A 15 1.02 2.08 11.08
CA ALA A 15 1.94 2.60 10.06
C ALA A 15 1.50 3.99 9.58
N LEU A 16 0.20 4.19 9.36
CA LEU A 16 -0.36 5.49 8.98
C LEU A 16 -0.16 6.54 10.08
N ALA A 17 -0.36 6.17 11.35
CA ALA A 17 -0.13 7.07 12.49
C ALA A 17 1.33 7.51 12.59
N LYS A 18 2.28 6.60 12.39
CA LYS A 18 3.72 6.92 12.38
C LYS A 18 4.10 7.86 11.23
N LEU A 19 3.47 7.67 10.06
CA LEU A 19 3.67 8.57 8.92
C LEU A 19 3.13 9.97 9.23
N ALA A 20 1.94 10.06 9.83
CA ALA A 20 1.32 11.33 10.18
C ALA A 20 2.09 12.11 11.26
N ASP A 21 2.64 11.41 12.25
CA ASP A 21 3.46 12.01 13.32
C ASP A 21 4.83 12.51 12.80
N GLY A 22 5.44 11.75 11.88
CA GLY A 22 6.79 12.05 11.42
C GLY A 22 6.89 13.15 10.34
N TYR A 23 5.81 13.45 9.64
CA TYR A 23 5.83 14.31 8.45
C TYR A 23 4.60 15.23 8.37
N PRO A 24 4.56 16.34 9.12
CA PRO A 24 3.54 17.36 8.94
C PRO A 24 3.66 17.98 7.54
N THR A 25 2.52 18.18 6.89
CA THR A 25 2.37 18.70 5.53
C THR A 25 1.59 20.01 5.46
N ASP A 26 0.76 20.27 6.46
CA ASP A 26 -0.13 21.43 6.53
C ASP A 26 0.27 22.37 7.69
N PRO A 27 -0.16 23.65 7.66
CA PRO A 27 0.05 24.57 8.77
C PRO A 27 -0.59 24.07 10.06
N GLU A 28 0.02 24.43 11.20
CA GLU A 28 -0.53 24.14 12.52
C GLU A 28 -1.97 24.66 12.65
N GLY A 29 -2.84 23.83 13.24
CA GLY A 29 -4.27 24.16 13.41
C GLY A 29 -5.15 23.84 12.20
N THR A 30 -4.58 23.27 11.13
CA THR A 30 -5.37 22.72 10.02
C THR A 30 -6.27 21.60 10.53
N ALA A 31 -7.53 21.59 10.07
CA ALA A 31 -8.49 20.57 10.46
C ALA A 31 -8.06 19.19 9.91
N LEU A 32 -8.02 18.20 10.80
CA LEU A 32 -7.62 16.84 10.47
C LEU A 32 -8.77 16.05 9.84
N VAL A 33 -8.41 15.10 8.97
CA VAL A 33 -9.29 14.07 8.42
C VAL A 33 -9.08 12.79 9.22
N THR A 34 -10.16 12.14 9.64
CA THR A 34 -10.08 10.84 10.33
C THR A 34 -10.19 9.71 9.33
N VAL A 35 -9.14 8.88 9.22
CA VAL A 35 -9.17 7.60 8.50
C VAL A 35 -9.56 6.50 9.47
N THR A 36 -10.65 5.79 9.18
CA THR A 36 -11.11 4.65 9.98
C THR A 36 -10.77 3.35 9.26
N VAL A 37 -10.02 2.49 9.95
CA VAL A 37 -9.64 1.15 9.48
C VAL A 37 -10.37 0.15 10.35
N THR A 38 -11.31 -0.59 9.75
CA THR A 38 -12.10 -1.59 10.48
C THR A 38 -11.51 -2.97 10.27
N ASP A 39 -11.24 -3.66 11.37
CA ASP A 39 -10.92 -5.08 11.33
C ASP A 39 -12.17 -5.89 10.93
N PRO A 40 -12.16 -6.61 9.81
CA PRO A 40 -13.34 -7.34 9.35
C PRO A 40 -13.65 -8.59 10.18
N GLY A 41 -12.67 -9.12 10.94
CA GLY A 41 -12.83 -10.31 11.77
C GLY A 41 -13.41 -10.01 13.14
N THR A 42 -13.10 -8.85 13.71
CA THR A 42 -13.55 -8.45 15.06
C THR A 42 -14.54 -7.29 15.06
N GLY A 43 -14.60 -6.51 13.98
CA GLY A 43 -15.33 -5.24 13.91
C GLY A 43 -14.65 -4.10 14.65
N GLU A 44 -13.46 -4.32 15.21
CA GLU A 44 -12.68 -3.27 15.88
C GLU A 44 -12.33 -2.16 14.89
N GLN A 45 -12.40 -0.90 15.34
CA GLN A 45 -12.07 0.25 14.51
C GLN A 45 -10.80 0.93 15.04
N HIS A 46 -9.84 1.12 14.15
CA HIS A 46 -8.66 1.94 14.40
C HIS A 46 -8.83 3.27 13.66
N GLN A 47 -8.82 4.37 14.41
CA GLN A 47 -8.96 5.71 13.86
C GLN A 47 -7.61 6.41 13.85
N VAL A 48 -7.26 6.98 12.71
CA VAL A 48 -6.01 7.73 12.52
C VAL A 48 -6.36 9.13 12.01
N PRO A 49 -6.19 10.18 12.83
CA PRO A 49 -6.31 11.55 12.36
C PRO A 49 -5.06 11.91 11.54
N ILE A 50 -5.27 12.43 10.35
CA ILE A 50 -4.21 12.85 9.42
C ILE A 50 -4.56 14.20 8.80
N GLU A 51 -3.55 14.92 8.35
CA GLU A 51 -3.76 16.18 7.65
C GLU A 51 -4.22 15.95 6.19
N PRO A 52 -4.93 16.90 5.56
CA PRO A 52 -5.33 16.78 4.15
C PRO A 52 -4.17 16.56 3.18
N GLY A 53 -3.03 17.24 3.37
CA GLY A 53 -1.83 17.06 2.56
C GLY A 53 -1.20 15.66 2.72
N GLN A 54 -1.23 15.09 3.94
CA GLN A 54 -0.80 13.71 4.19
C GLN A 54 -1.68 12.71 3.46
N LEU A 55 -3.01 12.93 3.44
CA LEU A 55 -3.94 12.07 2.71
C LEU A 55 -3.69 12.11 1.20
N ASP A 56 -3.43 13.28 0.63
CA ASP A 56 -3.09 13.43 -0.79
C ASP A 56 -1.76 12.72 -1.13
N TRP A 57 -0.75 12.87 -0.26
CA TRP A 57 0.52 12.20 -0.43
C TRP A 57 0.39 10.67 -0.40
N VAL A 58 -0.32 10.11 0.60
CA VAL A 58 -0.58 8.66 0.67
C VAL A 58 -1.35 8.18 -0.56
N THR A 59 -2.33 8.97 -1.03
CA THR A 59 -3.08 8.66 -2.26
C THR A 59 -2.16 8.60 -3.48
N THR A 60 -1.23 9.54 -3.60
CA THR A 60 -0.26 9.59 -4.69
C THR A 60 0.70 8.40 -4.65
N LEU A 61 1.19 8.01 -3.46
CA LEU A 61 2.03 6.83 -3.28
C LEU A 61 1.32 5.54 -3.72
N VAL A 62 0.07 5.35 -3.31
CA VAL A 62 -0.72 4.17 -3.70
C VAL A 62 -0.94 4.12 -5.21
N ARG A 63 -1.27 5.27 -5.83
CA ARG A 63 -1.42 5.36 -7.29
C ARG A 63 -0.13 5.02 -8.03
N GLY A 64 1.00 5.58 -7.58
CA GLY A 64 2.31 5.31 -8.19
C GLY A 64 2.73 3.85 -8.10
N GLU A 65 2.44 3.18 -6.99
CA GLU A 65 2.71 1.74 -6.84
C GLU A 65 1.80 0.90 -7.74
N LEU A 66 0.52 1.25 -7.87
CA LEU A 66 -0.40 0.60 -8.81
C LEU A 66 0.09 0.71 -10.26
N ASP A 67 0.57 1.89 -10.66
CA ASP A 67 1.11 2.10 -12.00
C ASP A 67 2.45 1.37 -12.19
N THR A 68 3.30 1.33 -11.17
CA THR A 68 4.55 0.54 -11.19
C THR A 68 4.26 -0.95 -11.37
N MET A 69 3.26 -1.48 -10.66
CA MET A 69 2.85 -2.87 -10.78
C MET A 69 2.31 -3.20 -12.18
N ARG A 70 1.54 -2.29 -12.79
CA ARG A 70 1.09 -2.41 -14.19
C ARG A 70 2.27 -2.41 -15.16
N ASN A 71 3.23 -1.51 -14.96
CA ASN A 71 4.35 -1.28 -15.87
C ASN A 71 5.54 -2.23 -15.64
N SER A 72 5.50 -3.07 -14.61
CA SER A 72 6.58 -4.05 -14.33
C SER A 72 6.58 -5.25 -15.28
N HIS A 73 5.71 -5.25 -16.29
CA HIS A 73 5.66 -6.25 -17.35
C HIS A 73 6.57 -5.87 -18.53
N PRO A 74 7.32 -6.83 -19.13
CA PRO A 74 8.16 -6.56 -20.29
C PRO A 74 7.41 -6.04 -21.52
N ASP A 75 6.10 -6.29 -21.59
CA ASP A 75 5.21 -5.83 -22.67
C ASP A 75 4.36 -4.61 -22.29
N GLU A 76 4.56 -4.05 -21.09
CA GLU A 76 3.83 -2.89 -20.52
C GLU A 76 2.29 -3.05 -20.53
N SER A 77 1.79 -4.26 -20.75
CA SER A 77 0.36 -4.49 -20.97
C SER A 77 -0.48 -4.34 -19.71
N GLY A 78 0.16 -4.33 -18.53
CA GLY A 78 -0.51 -4.43 -17.25
C GLY A 78 -1.19 -5.78 -16.99
N TYR A 79 -1.07 -6.76 -17.90
CA TYR A 79 -1.77 -8.03 -17.79
C TYR A 79 -0.92 -9.08 -17.06
N CYS A 80 -1.25 -9.33 -15.80
CA CYS A 80 -0.62 -10.38 -15.01
C CYS A 80 -1.52 -11.63 -14.94
N GLY A 81 -0.99 -12.85 -15.18
CA GLY A 81 -1.80 -14.08 -15.08
C GLY A 81 -2.47 -14.31 -13.72
N HIS A 82 -1.94 -13.67 -12.67
CA HIS A 82 -2.43 -13.71 -11.29
C HIS A 82 -3.63 -12.78 -11.02
N CYS A 83 -3.69 -11.63 -11.70
CA CYS A 83 -4.71 -10.58 -11.51
C CYS A 83 -5.53 -10.31 -12.76
N ARG A 84 -5.18 -10.93 -13.89
CA ARG A 84 -5.70 -10.68 -15.24
C ARG A 84 -5.76 -9.19 -15.62
N GLY A 85 -4.80 -8.41 -15.14
CA GLY A 85 -4.73 -6.95 -15.34
C GLY A 85 -5.76 -6.13 -14.57
N THR A 86 -6.52 -6.74 -13.66
CA THR A 86 -7.51 -6.03 -12.82
C THR A 86 -6.89 -5.40 -11.57
N GLY A 87 -5.67 -5.80 -11.20
CA GLY A 87 -5.05 -5.41 -9.93
C GLY A 87 -5.64 -6.10 -8.69
N LEU A 88 -6.61 -7.00 -8.85
CA LEU A 88 -7.17 -7.81 -7.78
C LEU A 88 -6.61 -9.23 -7.90
N ALA A 89 -5.92 -9.72 -6.87
CA ALA A 89 -5.48 -11.11 -6.82
C ALA A 89 -6.71 -12.00 -6.64
N GLY A 90 -7.05 -12.80 -7.66
CA GLY A 90 -8.10 -13.81 -7.54
C GLY A 90 -7.72 -14.84 -6.48
N ASP A 91 -8.69 -15.27 -5.68
CA ASP A 91 -8.56 -16.18 -4.55
C ASP A 91 -7.62 -17.38 -4.83
N ALA A 92 -6.65 -17.59 -3.92
CA ALA A 92 -5.43 -18.42 -4.05
C ALA A 92 -5.67 -19.97 -3.96
N PRO A 93 -4.67 -20.90 -4.10
CA PRO A 93 -3.31 -20.83 -3.54
C PRO A 93 -2.12 -21.47 -4.30
N SER A 94 -0.91 -21.08 -3.86
CA SER A 94 0.44 -21.64 -4.17
C SER A 94 0.85 -21.50 -5.65
N TRP A 95 1.88 -20.77 -6.05
CA TRP A 95 3.29 -20.91 -5.72
C TRP A 95 4.00 -19.57 -5.99
N ARG A 96 4.87 -19.17 -5.05
CA ARG A 96 6.06 -18.28 -5.16
C ARG A 96 5.96 -17.05 -6.09
N ARG A 97 6.13 -15.87 -5.45
CA ARG A 97 6.65 -14.58 -5.95
C ARG A 97 6.57 -14.33 -7.47
N CYS A 98 5.93 -13.22 -7.82
CA CYS A 98 6.02 -12.61 -9.15
C CYS A 98 7.51 -12.46 -9.56
N PRO A 99 7.97 -13.03 -10.69
CA PRO A 99 9.35 -12.88 -11.15
C PRO A 99 9.74 -11.43 -11.47
N ALA A 100 8.78 -10.51 -11.52
CA ALA A 100 9.05 -9.06 -11.61
C ALA A 100 9.68 -8.46 -10.34
N GLN A 101 9.65 -9.16 -9.19
CA GLN A 101 10.29 -8.69 -7.95
C GLN A 101 11.79 -9.01 -7.83
N THR A 102 12.42 -9.68 -8.82
CA THR A 102 13.89 -9.83 -8.86
C THR A 102 14.55 -8.69 -9.65
N ARG A 103 14.33 -7.42 -9.27
CA ARG A 103 15.31 -6.38 -9.57
C ARG A 103 16.39 -6.41 -8.50
N SER A 104 17.40 -7.24 -8.75
CA SER A 104 18.71 -7.10 -8.15
C SER A 104 19.19 -5.65 -8.30
N ARG A 105 19.44 -5.01 -7.16
CA ARG A 105 20.43 -3.93 -7.06
C ARG A 105 21.81 -4.48 -7.44
N VAL A 106 22.14 -4.58 -8.72
CA VAL A 106 23.51 -4.77 -9.25
C VAL A 106 23.47 -4.36 -10.73
N GLY A 107 24.21 -3.39 -11.27
CA GLY A 107 25.15 -2.42 -10.73
C GLY A 107 25.37 -1.35 -11.81
N ARG A 108 25.90 -0.19 -11.42
CA ARG A 108 26.50 0.77 -12.35
C ARG A 108 27.99 0.43 -12.44
N PRO A 109 28.52 0.21 -13.65
CA PRO A 109 29.68 0.99 -14.04
C PRO A 109 29.55 1.46 -15.49
N THR A 110 29.68 2.78 -15.69
CA THR A 110 30.06 3.34 -16.98
C THR A 110 31.54 3.69 -16.86
N SER A 111 32.38 2.97 -17.57
CA SER A 111 33.66 3.51 -18.05
C SER A 111 33.41 4.62 -19.07
#